data_AF-A0A7V9QNS0-F1
#
_entry.id   AF-A0A7V9QNS0-F1
#
_cell.length_a   1.000
_cell.length_b   1.000
_cell.length_c   1.000
_cell.angle_alpha   90.00
_cell.angle_beta   90.00
_cell.angle_gamma   90.00
#
_symmetry.space_group_name_H-M   'P 1'
#
loop_
_entity.id
_entity.type
_entity.pdbx_description
1 polymer ?
#
loop_
_entity_poly.entity_id
_entity_poly.type
_entity_poly.pdbx_seq_one_letter_code
_entity_poly.pdbx_strand_id
1 'polypeptide(L)'
;GASAGVVYDLGCVNHGLRECIRGVDMLVMESNHDEIMLQRGPYPMSLRARIGGRNGHLSNKDSAETVASVARGGLRHVILAHLSEWCNEPTLALGTMRDRLGRTSFRGKITAAPQDSAIGPFMAATVSRASSQLSLNI
;
A
#
# COMPACT_ATOMS: atom_id res chain seq x y z
N GLY A 1 -6.65 -15.89 -13.92
CA GLY A 1 -7.54 -15.19 -12.98
C GLY A 1 -6.88 -13.92 -12.50
N ALA A 2 -7.59 -13.08 -11.76
CA ALA A 2 -6.99 -11.91 -11.13
C ALA A 2 -6.23 -12.28 -9.84
N SER A 3 -5.25 -11.47 -9.50
CA SER A 3 -4.33 -11.64 -8.37
C SER A 3 -4.47 -10.48 -7.38
N ALA A 4 -4.40 -10.80 -6.09
CA ALA A 4 -4.44 -9.81 -5.02
C ALA A 4 -3.36 -10.09 -3.97
N GLY A 5 -2.74 -9.03 -3.44
CA GLY A 5 -1.86 -9.07 -2.27
C GLY A 5 -2.50 -8.36 -1.08
N VAL A 6 -2.32 -8.91 0.12
CA VAL A 6 -2.73 -8.28 1.38
C VAL A 6 -1.51 -8.20 2.29
N VAL A 7 -1.17 -6.99 2.71
CA VAL A 7 0.07 -6.69 3.42
C VAL A 7 -0.23 -5.74 4.58
N TYR A 8 0.08 -6.18 5.81
CA TYR A 8 -0.34 -5.52 7.04
C TYR A 8 0.58 -5.88 8.22
N ASP A 9 0.51 -5.07 9.28
CA ASP A 9 1.32 -5.16 10.50
C ASP A 9 2.83 -5.27 10.23
N LEU A 10 3.33 -4.36 9.38
CA LEU A 10 4.72 -4.25 8.98
C LEU A 10 5.31 -2.92 9.41
N GLY A 11 6.50 -2.93 9.99
CA GLY A 11 7.30 -1.71 10.19
C GLY A 11 8.28 -1.42 9.04
N CYS A 12 8.46 -2.37 8.12
CA CYS A 12 9.26 -2.17 6.91
C CYS A 12 8.92 -3.19 5.82
N VAL A 13 9.18 -2.82 4.56
CA VAL A 13 8.98 -3.70 3.39
C VAL A 13 10.33 -4.06 2.78
N ASN A 14 10.77 -5.29 3.03
CA ASN A 14 12.01 -5.82 2.48
C ASN A 14 11.87 -6.21 0.99
N HIS A 15 12.99 -6.57 0.36
CA HIS A 15 13.03 -6.93 -1.06
C HIS A 15 12.14 -8.14 -1.38
N GLY A 16 12.20 -9.21 -0.58
CA GLY A 16 11.42 -10.42 -0.81
C GLY A 16 9.92 -10.14 -0.85
N LEU A 17 9.42 -9.35 0.09
CA LEU A 17 8.02 -8.93 0.11
C LEU A 17 7.65 -8.10 -1.12
N ARG A 18 8.51 -7.16 -1.54
CA ARG A 18 8.28 -6.36 -2.76
C ARG A 18 8.13 -7.23 -4.00
N GLU A 19 8.94 -8.28 -4.13
CA GLU A 19 8.84 -9.20 -5.26
C GLU A 19 7.56 -10.04 -5.20
N CYS A 20 7.14 -10.50 -4.02
CA CYS A 20 5.89 -11.25 -3.86
C CYS A 20 4.65 -10.46 -4.27
N ILE A 21 4.63 -9.14 -4.04
CA ILE A 21 3.48 -8.27 -4.35
C ILE A 21 3.63 -7.53 -5.68
N ARG A 22 4.72 -7.74 -6.41
CA ARG A 22 4.95 -7.11 -7.72
C ARG A 22 3.95 -7.65 -8.74
N GLY A 23 3.30 -6.74 -9.47
CA GLY A 23 2.41 -7.11 -10.57
C GLY A 23 1.10 -7.80 -10.14
N VAL A 24 0.70 -7.69 -8.87
CA VAL A 24 -0.67 -8.05 -8.47
C VAL A 24 -1.67 -7.05 -9.08
N ASP A 25 -2.89 -7.50 -9.35
CA ASP A 25 -3.93 -6.65 -9.94
C ASP A 25 -4.58 -5.75 -8.86
N MET A 26 -4.58 -6.21 -7.61
CA MET A 26 -5.05 -5.48 -6.43
C MET A 26 -4.09 -5.61 -5.24
N LEU A 27 -3.90 -4.55 -4.48
CA LEU A 27 -3.05 -4.54 -3.30
C LEU A 27 -3.76 -3.87 -2.13
N VAL A 28 -3.97 -4.61 -1.04
CA VAL A 28 -4.30 -4.07 0.28
C VAL A 28 -2.98 -3.82 1.01
N MET A 29 -2.73 -2.56 1.35
CA MET A 29 -1.45 -2.09 1.87
C MET A 29 -1.68 -1.31 3.16
N GLU A 30 -0.94 -1.66 4.20
CA GLU A 30 -0.87 -0.86 5.41
C GLU A 30 -0.38 0.57 5.11
N SER A 31 -1.07 1.53 5.70
CA SER A 31 -0.77 2.97 5.67
C SER A 31 -1.11 3.50 7.05
N ASN A 32 -0.36 3.10 8.06
CA ASN A 32 -0.82 3.17 9.44
C ASN A 32 -0.89 4.60 9.96
N HIS A 33 0.16 5.39 9.77
CA HIS A 33 0.22 6.73 10.35
C HIS A 33 0.76 7.77 9.37
N ASP A 34 0.28 9.00 9.53
CA ASP A 34 1.00 10.18 9.04
C ASP A 34 2.17 10.47 9.99
N GLU A 35 3.34 10.79 9.43
CA GLU A 35 4.55 10.95 10.24
C GLU A 35 4.47 12.16 11.17
N ILE A 36 3.81 13.24 10.75
CA ILE A 36 3.67 14.46 11.54
C ILE A 36 2.63 14.23 12.65
N MET A 37 1.51 13.58 12.34
CA MET A 37 0.51 13.20 13.35
C MET A 37 1.10 12.23 14.37
N LEU A 38 1.89 11.23 13.96
CA LEU A 38 2.56 10.35 14.91
C LEU A 38 3.52 11.12 15.80
N GLN A 39 4.32 12.03 15.24
CA GLN A 39 5.25 12.85 16.01
C GLN A 39 4.56 13.78 17.00
N ARG A 40 3.38 14.32 16.67
CA ARG A 40 2.63 15.26 17.53
C ARG A 40 1.52 14.59 18.35
N GLY A 41 1.31 13.31 18.13
CA GLY A 41 0.20 12.55 18.69
C GLY A 41 0.28 12.38 20.21
N PRO A 42 -0.79 11.87 20.82
CA PRO A 42 -0.95 11.81 22.28
C PRO A 42 -0.04 10.77 22.95
N TYR A 43 0.67 9.96 22.17
CA TYR A 43 1.45 8.85 22.68
C TYR A 43 2.77 9.28 23.36
N PRO A 44 3.21 8.59 24.42
CA PRO A 44 4.56 8.75 24.97
C PRO A 44 5.64 8.58 23.90
N MET A 45 6.78 9.25 24.07
CA MET A 45 7.90 9.19 23.12
C MET A 45 8.33 7.75 22.78
N SER A 46 8.37 6.86 23.78
CA SER A 46 8.73 5.45 23.59
C SER A 46 7.77 4.70 22.67
N LEU A 47 6.46 4.98 22.78
CA LEU A 47 5.45 4.37 21.94
C LEU A 47 5.49 4.92 20.51
N ARG A 48 5.69 6.24 20.34
CA ARG A 48 5.91 6.84 19.01
C ARG A 48 7.13 6.23 18.31
N ALA A 49 8.23 6.06 19.03
CA ALA A 49 9.45 5.44 18.51
C ALA A 49 9.24 3.97 18.13
N ARG A 50 8.42 3.23 18.89
CA ARG A 50 8.06 1.84 18.56
C ARG A 50 7.18 1.76 17.32
N ILE A 51 6.14 2.60 17.22
CA ILE A 51 5.21 2.63 16.08
C ILE A 51 5.94 3.00 14.79
N GLY A 52 6.76 4.06 14.80
CA GLY A 52 7.52 4.50 13.63
C GLY A 52 8.80 3.71 13.37
N GLY A 53 9.09 2.68 14.16
CA GLY A 53 10.29 1.86 14.03
C GLY A 53 10.14 0.74 13.00
N ARG A 54 11.27 0.12 12.62
CA ARG A 54 11.31 -0.99 11.63
C ARG A 54 10.44 -2.21 11.97
N ASN A 55 10.11 -2.39 13.24
CA ASN A 55 9.25 -3.47 13.76
C ASN A 55 7.87 -2.96 14.21
N GLY A 56 7.55 -1.70 13.91
CA GLY A 56 6.26 -1.09 14.20
C GLY A 56 5.34 -1.21 13.00
N HIS A 57 4.89 -0.06 12.50
CA HIS A 57 3.90 0.06 11.44
C HIS A 57 4.40 0.95 10.31
N LEU A 58 3.93 0.71 9.09
CA LEU A 58 4.32 1.49 7.93
C LEU A 58 3.65 2.86 7.96
N SER A 59 4.43 3.90 7.73
CA SER A 59 3.89 5.24 7.54
C SER A 59 3.19 5.38 6.19
N ASN A 60 2.41 6.45 6.03
CA ASN A 60 1.79 6.80 4.75
C ASN A 60 2.85 6.97 3.64
N LYS A 61 4.00 7.59 3.94
CA LYS A 61 5.08 7.76 2.95
C LYS A 61 5.75 6.44 2.59
N ASP A 62 6.10 5.61 3.57
CA ASP A 62 6.74 4.32 3.30
C ASP A 62 5.82 3.36 2.55
N SER A 63 4.53 3.41 2.85
CA SER A 63 3.48 2.74 2.10
C SER A 63 3.46 3.22 0.64
N ALA A 64 3.43 4.54 0.43
CA ALA A 64 3.41 5.14 -0.90
C ALA A 64 4.66 4.83 -1.74
N GLU A 65 5.84 4.84 -1.13
CA GLU A 65 7.08 4.45 -1.81
C GLU A 65 7.09 2.96 -2.17
N THR A 66 6.58 2.12 -1.29
CA THR A 66 6.45 0.68 -1.56
C THR A 66 5.53 0.46 -2.74
N VAL A 67 4.31 1.01 -2.72
CA VAL A 67 3.33 0.88 -3.81
C VAL A 67 3.92 1.41 -5.12
N ALA A 68 4.57 2.58 -5.09
CA ALA A 68 5.20 3.13 -6.29
C ALA A 68 6.27 2.21 -6.90
N SER A 69 6.98 1.43 -6.07
CA SER A 69 8.01 0.50 -6.54
C SER A 69 7.45 -0.80 -7.15
N VAL A 70 6.21 -1.17 -6.81
CA VAL A 70 5.57 -2.44 -7.22
C VAL A 70 4.38 -2.25 -8.18
N ALA A 71 3.90 -1.01 -8.35
CA ALA A 71 2.75 -0.67 -9.20
C ALA A 71 2.97 -0.94 -10.70
N ARG A 72 4.23 -1.15 -11.13
CA ARG A 72 4.55 -1.57 -12.50
C ARG A 72 4.07 -3.02 -12.69
N GLY A 73 3.25 -3.26 -13.72
CA GLY A 73 2.83 -4.62 -14.08
C GLY A 73 1.35 -4.93 -13.89
N GLY A 74 0.47 -3.92 -13.86
CA GLY A 74 -0.98 -4.12 -13.95
C GLY A 74 -1.77 -3.83 -12.69
N LEU A 75 -1.16 -3.29 -11.64
CA LEU A 75 -1.87 -2.88 -10.42
C LEU A 75 -2.98 -1.86 -10.73
N ARG A 76 -4.23 -2.22 -10.42
CA ARG A 76 -5.43 -1.41 -10.69
C ARG A 76 -6.09 -0.85 -9.45
N HIS A 77 -5.98 -1.54 -8.32
CA HIS A 77 -6.57 -1.10 -7.07
C HIS A 77 -5.54 -1.13 -5.95
N VAL A 78 -5.38 0.00 -5.29
CA VAL A 78 -4.63 0.12 -4.04
C VAL A 78 -5.63 0.45 -2.94
N ILE A 79 -5.73 -0.42 -1.95
CA ILE A 79 -6.55 -0.24 -0.76
C ILE A 79 -5.60 0.11 0.39
N LEU A 80 -5.67 1.32 0.90
CA LEU A 80 -4.93 1.77 2.07
C LEU A 80 -5.70 1.32 3.30
N ALA A 81 -5.10 0.49 4.12
CA ALA A 81 -5.73 -0.04 5.31
C ALA A 81 -4.80 0.13 6.51
N HIS A 82 -5.24 -0.26 7.69
CA HIS A 82 -4.58 -0.04 8.98
C HIS A 82 -4.47 1.39 9.45
N LEU A 83 -5.32 2.27 8.97
CA LEU A 83 -5.24 3.68 9.34
C LEU A 83 -5.41 3.82 10.85
N SER A 84 -4.37 4.28 11.55
CA SER A 84 -4.40 4.54 12.98
C SER A 84 -5.47 5.56 13.28
N GLU A 85 -6.30 5.29 14.28
CA GLU A 85 -7.37 6.19 14.72
C GLU A 85 -6.83 7.57 15.16
N TRP A 86 -5.71 7.58 15.90
CA TRP A 86 -5.16 8.81 16.48
C TRP A 86 -4.06 9.49 15.67
N CYS A 87 -3.44 8.77 14.74
CA CYS A 87 -2.23 9.23 14.05
C CYS A 87 -2.37 9.17 12.54
N ASN A 88 -3.61 9.14 12.04
CA ASN A 88 -3.88 9.19 10.62
C ASN A 88 -5.28 9.74 10.33
N GLU A 89 -5.49 10.14 9.09
CA GLU A 89 -6.80 10.41 8.53
C GLU A 89 -6.87 9.79 7.13
N PRO A 90 -8.03 9.22 6.72
CA PRO A 90 -8.19 8.65 5.37
C PRO A 90 -7.79 9.63 4.24
N THR A 91 -8.07 10.92 4.42
CA THR A 91 -7.74 12.00 3.48
C THR A 91 -6.22 12.20 3.35
N LEU A 92 -5.47 12.17 4.46
CA LEU A 92 -4.02 12.29 4.48
C LEU A 92 -3.36 11.09 3.81
N ALA A 93 -3.78 9.86 4.18
CA ALA A 93 -3.27 8.64 3.54
C ALA A 93 -3.50 8.64 2.02
N LEU A 94 -4.71 9.02 1.58
CA LEU A 94 -5.02 9.18 0.16
C LEU A 94 -4.18 10.26 -0.52
N GLY A 95 -3.99 11.41 0.13
CA GLY A 95 -3.18 12.52 -0.37
C GLY A 95 -1.73 12.10 -0.58
N THR A 96 -1.09 11.55 0.45
CA THR A 96 0.30 11.06 0.38
C THR A 96 0.47 10.02 -0.73
N MET A 97 -0.45 9.06 -0.84
CA MET A 97 -0.40 8.04 -1.88
C MET A 97 -0.57 8.64 -3.29
N ARG A 98 -1.54 9.55 -3.47
CA ARG A 98 -1.79 10.22 -4.76
C ARG A 98 -0.62 11.09 -5.19
N ASP A 99 -0.06 11.87 -4.28
CA ASP A 99 1.10 12.74 -4.56
C ASP A 99 2.29 11.91 -5.03
N ARG A 100 2.53 10.77 -4.38
CA ARG A 100 3.63 9.90 -4.74
C ARG A 100 3.40 9.17 -6.06
N LEU A 101 2.21 8.62 -6.28
CA LEU A 101 1.87 7.88 -7.49
C LEU A 101 1.63 8.80 -8.69
N GLY A 102 1.28 10.06 -8.49
CA GLY A 102 1.18 11.08 -9.54
C GLY A 102 2.50 11.34 -10.27
N ARG A 103 3.63 11.02 -9.62
CA ARG A 103 4.98 11.05 -10.22
C ARG A 103 5.34 9.76 -10.96
N THR A 104 4.36 8.88 -11.21
CA THR A 104 4.53 7.59 -11.88
C THR A 104 3.51 7.41 -13.01
N SER A 105 3.61 6.30 -13.73
CA SER A 105 2.62 5.91 -14.75
C SER A 105 1.37 5.23 -14.17
N PHE A 106 1.24 5.11 -12.84
CA PHE A 106 0.08 4.49 -12.23
C PHE A 106 -1.21 5.26 -12.55
N ARG A 107 -2.25 4.54 -12.97
CA ARG A 107 -3.59 5.08 -13.31
C ARG A 107 -4.74 4.30 -12.64
N GLY A 108 -4.42 3.50 -11.63
CA GLY A 108 -5.40 2.73 -10.89
C GLY A 108 -6.18 3.56 -9.88
N LYS A 109 -7.17 2.92 -9.24
CA LYS A 109 -7.96 3.51 -8.16
C LYS A 109 -7.24 3.33 -6.83
N ILE A 110 -7.22 4.39 -6.02
CA ILE A 110 -6.72 4.37 -4.65
C ILE A 110 -7.93 4.56 -3.73
N THR A 111 -8.10 3.71 -2.73
CA THR A 111 -9.23 3.73 -1.78
C THR A 111 -8.67 3.60 -0.37
N ALA A 112 -9.13 4.45 0.56
CA ALA A 112 -8.85 4.27 1.97
C ALA A 112 -9.94 3.39 2.62
N ALA A 113 -9.51 2.47 3.48
CA ALA A 113 -10.35 1.57 4.26
C ALA A 113 -10.43 2.10 5.70
N PRO A 114 -11.56 2.68 6.12
CA PRO A 114 -11.80 3.00 7.53
C PRO A 114 -11.84 1.70 8.36
N GLN A 115 -11.60 1.79 9.67
CA GLN A 115 -11.60 0.62 10.55
C GLN A 115 -13.00 0.06 10.83
N ASP A 116 -14.04 0.89 10.71
CA ASP A 116 -15.39 0.64 11.22
C ASP A 116 -16.43 0.42 10.12
N SER A 117 -16.01 0.40 8.85
CA SER A 117 -16.94 0.32 7.72
C SER A 117 -16.41 -0.54 6.59
N ALA A 118 -17.32 -1.31 5.99
CA ALA A 118 -17.00 -2.10 4.81
C ALA A 118 -16.79 -1.16 3.60
N ILE A 119 -15.79 -1.49 2.79
CA ILE A 119 -15.51 -0.81 1.52
C ILE A 119 -15.64 -1.78 0.36
N GLY A 120 -16.13 -1.30 -0.79
CA GLY A 120 -16.34 -2.11 -1.99
C GLY A 120 -17.81 -2.25 -2.37
N PRO A 121 -18.16 -3.21 -3.26
CA PRO A 121 -17.32 -4.30 -3.76
C PRO A 121 -16.17 -3.83 -4.68
N PHE A 122 -15.14 -4.66 -4.79
CA PHE A 122 -14.03 -4.47 -5.73
C PHE A 122 -14.08 -5.53 -6.81
N MET A 123 -13.99 -5.10 -8.08
CA MET A 123 -13.92 -6.00 -9.22
C MET A 123 -12.51 -5.97 -9.80
N ALA A 124 -11.84 -7.11 -9.76
CA ALA A 124 -10.56 -7.24 -10.42
C ALA A 124 -10.79 -7.47 -11.92
N ALA A 125 -10.68 -6.40 -12.72
CA ALA A 125 -10.70 -6.53 -14.17
C ALA A 125 -9.50 -7.39 -14.61
N THR A 126 -9.75 -8.55 -15.21
CA THR A 126 -8.68 -9.42 -15.71
C THR A 126 -8.08 -8.78 -16.97
N VAL A 127 -6.79 -8.49 -16.95
CA VAL A 127 -6.04 -8.19 -18.18
C VAL A 127 -5.55 -9.52 -18.75
N SER A 128 -5.74 -9.73 -20.06
CA SER A 128 -5.03 -10.79 -20.77
C SER A 128 -3.54 -10.49 -20.67
N ARG A 129 -2.84 -11.13 -19.72
CA ARG A 129 -1.38 -11.11 -19.70
C ARG A 129 -0.97 -11.85 -20.96
N ALA A 130 -0.41 -11.14 -21.94
CA ALA A 130 0.13 -11.79 -23.13
C ALA A 130 1.08 -12.89 -22.63
N SER A 131 0.72 -14.13 -22.93
CA SER A 131 1.57 -15.28 -22.64
C SER A 131 2.86 -15.04 -23.38
N SER A 132 3.90 -14.59 -22.68
CA SER A 132 5.26 -14.88 -23.10
C SER A 132 5.42 -16.39 -22.91
N GLN A 133 4.82 -17.16 -23.82
CA GLN A 133 5.26 -18.51 -24.10
C GLN A 133 6.76 -18.38 -24.31
N LEU A 134 7.52 -19.06 -23.45
CA LEU A 134 8.92 -19.35 -23.68
C LEU A 134 9.02 -19.92 -25.10
N SER A 135 9.42 -19.08 -26.04
CA SER A 135 10.03 -19.52 -27.29
C SER A 135 11.33 -20.20 -26.89
N LEU A 136 11.24 -21.48 -26.50
CA LEU A 136 12.35 -22.40 -26.57
C LEU A 136 12.72 -22.51 -28.05
N ASN A 137 13.56 -21.58 -28.49
CA ASN A 137 14.23 -21.69 -29.76
C ASN A 137 15.39 -22.68 -29.58
N ILE A 138 15.12 -23.89 -30.08
CA ILE A 138 16.04 -24.95 -30.54
C ILE A 138 16.71 -25.76 -29.43
#